data_AF-A0A850JXN3-F1
#
_entry.id   AF-A0A850JXN3-F1
#
_cell.length_a   1.000
_cell.length_b   1.000
_cell.length_c   1.000
_cell.angle_alpha   90.00
_cell.angle_beta   90.00
_cell.angle_gamma   90.00
#
_symmetry.space_group_name_H-M   'P 1'
#
loop_
_entity.id
_entity.type
_entity.pdbx_description
1 polymer ?
#
loop_
_entity_poly.entity_id
_entity_poly.type
_entity_poly.pdbx_seq_one_letter_code
_entity_poly.pdbx_strand_id
1 'polypeptide(L)' 'VNKFKKDITKDLEELEILIQNQEKEAIAQKAHYIKNSCLNVALDDICALLCKLEKADLEKINSEDIFDEIKIKIEKLL' A
#
# COMPACT_ATOMS: atom_id res chain seq x y z
N VAL A 1 -15.58 10.56 0.56
CA VAL A 1 -15.53 9.13 0.18
C VAL A 1 -15.17 8.91 -1.28
N ASN A 2 -15.90 9.44 -2.27
CA ASN A 2 -15.63 9.14 -3.69
C ASN A 2 -14.23 9.52 -4.21
N LYS A 3 -13.62 10.61 -3.72
CA LYS A 3 -12.28 11.02 -4.14
C LYS A 3 -11.20 10.03 -3.65
N PHE A 4 -11.25 9.64 -2.37
CA PHE A 4 -10.35 8.63 -1.81
C PHE A 4 -10.45 7.30 -2.58
N LYS A 5 -11.67 6.82 -2.84
CA LYS A 5 -11.89 5.57 -3.60
C LYS A 5 -11.26 5.59 -4.99
N LYS A 6 -11.33 6.74 -5.69
CA LYS A 6 -10.73 6.88 -7.03
C LYS A 6 -9.20 6.96 -6.97
N ASP A 7 -8.68 7.71 -6.00
CA ASP A 7 -7.24 7.97 -5.88
C ASP A 7 -6.52 6.70 -5.38
N ILE A 8 -7.11 5.98 -4.41
CA ILE A 8 -6.51 4.78 -3.80
C ILE A 8 -6.36 3.63 -4.79
N THR A 9 -7.31 3.42 -5.71
CA THR A 9 -7.19 2.35 -6.72
C THR A 9 -5.99 2.58 -7.63
N LYS A 10 -5.80 3.82 -8.11
CA LYS A 10 -4.63 4.18 -8.93
C LYS A 10 -3.33 4.04 -8.15
N ASP A 11 -3.34 4.46 -6.90
CA ASP A 11 -2.15 4.35 -6.05
C ASP A 11 -1.75 2.89 -5.79
N LEU A 12 -2.73 1.99 -5.65
CA LEU A 12 -2.47 0.56 -5.52
C LEU A 12 -1.93 -0.06 -6.80
N GLU A 13 -2.47 0.30 -7.97
CA GLU A 13 -1.93 -0.15 -9.26
C GLU A 13 -0.48 0.29 -9.44
N GLU A 14 -0.16 1.53 -9.08
CA GLU A 14 1.22 2.03 -9.09
C GLU A 14 2.11 1.25 -8.12
N LEU A 15 1.65 0.97 -6.90
CA LEU A 15 2.40 0.17 -5.93
C LEU A 15 2.63 -1.27 -6.41
N GLU A 16 1.65 -1.90 -7.07
CA GLU A 16 1.75 -3.25 -7.64
C GLU A 16 2.89 -3.31 -8.68
N ILE A 17 2.95 -2.32 -9.58
CA ILE A 17 4.00 -2.23 -10.60
C ILE A 17 5.40 -2.09 -9.95
N LEU A 18 5.51 -1.25 -8.91
CA LEU A 18 6.79 -1.06 -8.21
C LEU A 18 7.25 -2.34 -7.50
N ILE A 19 6.31 -3.11 -6.93
CA ILE A 19 6.60 -4.41 -6.30
C ILE A 19 7.07 -5.42 -7.34
N GLN A 20 6.37 -5.53 -8.47
CA GLN A 20 6.74 -6.43 -9.58
C GLN A 20 8.14 -6.10 -10.15
N ASN A 21 8.47 -4.82 -10.22
CA ASN A 21 9.79 -4.35 -10.67
C ASN A 21 10.87 -4.38 -9.58
N GLN A 22 10.53 -4.77 -8.35
CA GLN A 22 11.42 -4.79 -7.18
C GLN A 22 12.09 -3.43 -6.88
N GLU A 23 11.38 -2.33 -7.15
CA GLU A 23 11.89 -0.97 -6.96
C GLU A 23 11.83 -0.54 -5.48
N LYS A 24 12.70 -1.10 -4.66
CA LYS A 24 12.66 -1.04 -3.18
C LYS A 24 12.44 0.37 -2.61
N GLU A 25 13.21 1.35 -3.06
CA GLU A 25 13.08 2.73 -2.57
C GLU A 25 11.74 3.36 -2.98
N ALA A 26 11.29 3.10 -4.20
CA ALA A 26 10.02 3.59 -4.70
C ALA A 26 8.83 2.93 -3.99
N ILE A 27 8.91 1.62 -3.70
CA ILE A 27 7.92 0.89 -2.88
C ILE A 27 7.78 1.56 -1.52
N ALA A 28 8.89 1.84 -0.84
CA ALA A 28 8.85 2.45 0.49
C ALA A 28 8.21 3.86 0.47
N GLN A 29 8.58 4.67 -0.53
CA GLN A 29 8.00 6.01 -0.70
C GLN A 29 6.50 5.95 -1.04
N LYS A 30 6.11 5.05 -1.95
CA LYS A 30 4.71 4.89 -2.34
C LYS A 30 3.87 4.34 -1.20
N ALA A 31 4.38 3.37 -0.44
CA ALA A 31 3.72 2.85 0.75
C ALA A 31 3.50 3.94 1.81
N HIS A 32 4.50 4.80 2.06
CA HIS A 32 4.36 5.96 2.94
C HIS A 32 3.26 6.92 2.46
N TYR A 33 3.24 7.23 1.17
CA TYR A 33 2.22 8.10 0.56
C TYR A 33 0.80 7.53 0.77
N ILE A 34 0.59 6.26 0.42
CA ILE A 34 -0.69 5.58 0.57
C ILE A 34 -1.10 5.51 2.04
N LYS A 35 -0.16 5.25 2.95
CA LYS A 35 -0.41 5.22 4.40
C LYS A 35 -0.98 6.55 4.89
N ASN A 36 -0.43 7.67 4.44
CA ASN A 36 -0.94 9.00 4.79
C ASN A 36 -2.36 9.21 4.26
N SER A 37 -2.67 8.71 3.05
CA SER A 37 -4.04 8.71 2.51
C SER A 37 -4.99 7.86 3.36
N CYS A 38 -4.57 6.67 3.81
CA CYS A 38 -5.35 5.76 4.65
C CYS A 38 -5.56 6.28 6.09
N LEU A 39 -4.57 7.00 6.65
CA LEU A 39 -4.65 7.57 8.00
C LEU A 39 -5.78 8.58 8.12
N ASN A 40 -6.01 9.38 7.08
CA ASN A 40 -7.07 10.39 7.03
C ASN A 40 -8.49 9.79 7.04
N VAL A 41 -8.64 8.47 6.83
CA VAL A 41 -9.91 7.76 6.78
C VAL A 41 -9.99 6.60 7.79
N ALA A 42 -9.11 6.60 8.80
CA ALA A 42 -9.09 5.63 9.91
C ALA A 42 -8.96 4.16 9.48
N LEU A 43 -8.13 3.89 8.47
CA LEU A 43 -7.83 2.53 8.00
C LEU A 43 -6.56 1.96 8.68
N ASP A 44 -6.58 1.88 10.01
CA ASP A 44 -5.40 1.57 10.83
C ASP A 44 -4.76 0.22 10.49
N ASP A 45 -5.57 -0.80 10.20
CA ASP A 45 -5.09 -2.12 9.77
C ASP A 45 -4.27 -2.04 8.47
N ILE A 46 -4.75 -1.25 7.50
CA ILE A 46 -4.06 -1.05 6.22
C ILE A 46 -2.81 -0.19 6.43
N CYS A 47 -2.88 0.83 7.29
CA CYS A 47 -1.72 1.63 7.69
C CYS A 47 -0.61 0.76 8.29
N ALA A 48 -0.95 -0.25 9.09
CA ALA A 48 0.03 -1.18 9.66
C ALA A 48 0.73 -2.02 8.59
N LEU A 49 0.00 -2.49 7.58
CA LEU A 49 0.57 -3.24 6.44
C LEU A 49 1.47 -2.35 5.58
N LEU A 50 1.03 -1.14 5.26
CA LEU A 50 1.83 -0.16 4.51
C LEU A 50 3.09 0.26 5.27
N CYS A 51 3.02 0.35 6.60
CA CYS A 51 4.19 0.61 7.45
C CYS A 51 5.24 -0.50 7.35
N LYS A 52 4.82 -1.76 7.12
CA LYS A 52 5.76 -2.86 6.84
C LYS A 52 6.47 -2.63 5.50
N LEU A 53 5.75 -2.27 4.44
CA LEU A 53 6.36 -1.98 3.13
C LEU A 53 7.27 -0.73 3.16
N GLU A 54 6.92 0.27 3.97
CA GLU A 54 7.72 1.49 4.16
C GLU A 54 9.04 1.24 4.90
N LYS A 55 9.00 0.43 5.97
CA LYS A 55 10.14 0.25 6.89
C LYS A 55 10.97 -0.99 6.63
N ALA A 56 10.45 -1.95 5.87
CA ALA A 56 11.12 -3.22 5.73
C ALA A 56 12.36 -3.10 4.84
N ASP A 57 13.38 -3.82 5.27
CA ASP A 57 14.34 -4.40 4.37
C ASP A 57 13.57 -5.42 3.51
N LEU A 58 13.11 -4.97 2.32
CA LEU A 58 12.23 -5.76 1.42
C LEU A 58 12.82 -7.13 1.05
N GLU A 59 14.10 -7.37 1.34
CA GLU A 59 14.77 -8.66 1.21
C GLU A 59 14.32 -9.71 2.24
N LYS A 60 13.72 -9.27 3.37
CA LYS A 60 13.33 -10.12 4.49
C LYS A 60 11.82 -10.32 4.62
N ILE A 61 11.04 -9.71 3.74
CA ILE A 61 9.59 -9.81 3.74
C ILE A 61 9.08 -10.18 2.36
N ASN A 62 7.94 -10.86 2.29
CA ASN A 62 7.25 -11.04 1.02
C ASN A 62 6.37 -9.80 0.76
N SER A 63 6.87 -8.88 -0.05
CA SER A 63 6.13 -7.65 -0.40
C SER A 63 4.86 -7.94 -1.20
N GLU A 64 4.84 -9.01 -1.99
CA GLU A 64 3.67 -9.44 -2.76
C GLU A 64 2.54 -9.88 -1.83
N ASP A 65 2.81 -10.76 -0.87
CA ASP A 65 1.81 -11.22 0.11
C ASP A 65 1.20 -10.06 0.92
N ILE A 66 2.04 -9.11 1.34
CA ILE A 66 1.58 -7.94 2.10
C ILE A 66 0.71 -7.04 1.22
N PHE A 67 1.10 -6.86 -0.05
CA PHE A 67 0.32 -6.07 -1.00
C PHE A 67 -1.03 -6.72 -1.32
N ASP A 68 -1.07 -8.03 -1.52
CA ASP A 68 -2.31 -8.78 -1.73
C ASP A 68 -3.27 -8.62 -0.54
N GLU A 69 -2.75 -8.67 0.69
CA GLU A 69 -3.56 -8.41 1.89
C GLU A 69 -4.13 -6.98 1.90
N ILE A 70 -3.31 -5.97 1.55
CA ILE A 70 -3.74 -4.58 1.43
C ILE A 70 -4.86 -4.45 0.38
N LYS A 71 -4.67 -5.05 -0.80
CA LYS A 71 -5.61 -5.01 -1.93
C LYS A 71 -6.96 -5.61 -1.55
N ILE A 72 -6.97 -6.81 -0.97
CA ILE A 72 -8.18 -7.48 -0.49
C ILE A 72 -8.91 -6.63 0.56
N LYS A 73 -8.19 -6.01 1.50
CA LYS A 73 -8.79 -5.16 2.52
C LYS A 73 -9.40 -3.89 1.92
N ILE A 74 -8.73 -3.27 0.96
CA ILE A 74 -9.23 -2.07 0.29
C ILE A 74 -10.44 -2.39 -0.59
N GLU A 75 -10.41 -3.48 -1.37
CA GLU A 75 -11.54 -3.92 -2.19
C GLU A 75 -12.82 -4.14 -1.39
N LYS A 76 -12.72 -4.65 -0.15
CA LYS A 76 -13.87 -4.80 0.76
C LYS A 76 -14.48 -3.48 1.23
N LEU A 77 -13.78 -2.36 1.07
CA LEU A 77 -14.23 -1.01 1.46
C LEU A 77 -14.82 -0.23 0.26
N LEU A 78 -14.54 -0.69 -0.96
CA LEU A 78 -15.01 -0.10 -2.21
C LEU A 78 -16.44 -0.54 -2.54
#